data_AF-A0A0D7AJW2-F1
#
_entry.id   AF-A0A0D7AJW2-F1
#
_cell.length_a   1.000
_cell.length_b   1.000
_cell.length_c   1.000
_cell.angle_alpha   90.00
_cell.angle_beta   90.00
_cell.angle_gamma   90.00
#
_symmetry.space_group_name_H-M   'P 1'
#
loop_
_entity.id
_entity.type
_entity.pdbx_description
1 polymer ?
#
loop_
_entity_poly.entity_id
_entity_poly.type
_entity_poly.pdbx_seq_one_letter_code
_entity_poly.pdbx_strand_id
1 'polypeptide(L)'
;MHGLKESLRNGFLPSSLTMKCIEPQIANLEATIKEVNDMLEGARAALVQGLNPVVEYLAIAHSVSSPIRRLPEELLSNVFSYLITSCSDENVLQDAMFEAGILGHRSSTIHRLASVCKYWWRVVRDTPMLYPVAYVSYGDNGVLAVRRYIEMTSPHALKFHLLNDFNRYRHTRRIEEIKYCAVLQELVNASSRWQTAGLTCLGPFSSDFVTGIAACICHSSYPMLKELYLRSFPMSQFFSQAQVPALRVLKIDWCQIELHAMQPILFQITDLDLRYLWATRNVDLDFHAILSYAPALSQLTVYSQEINLAGNISHTQADAPFILNIITAPSLVYLHLGDDPSRFNVVDTFLRRSRCNIESLHLDIWSSSGMGRMTSSITKLWYQMPHVTHLVVPAGQEIWVPFQECTPDGRFSVFPQLQHLEIDDNKEIRTPCFRVVSDMMRVILMRCGARKVRVKGCTGYRKSKKPPVLRRLDIRCVLTSLQHRTLLALSDCGALEVCCSVPGNPARHAYSDDDSGGSVSGEEDSCDDSDSEVEDCSGGDDNGVAYV
;
A
#
# COMPACT_ATOMS: atom_id res chain seq x y z
N MET A 1 -71.38 -3.16 -24.26
CA MET A 1 -70.42 -3.18 -23.12
C MET A 1 -70.89 -2.37 -21.90
N HIS A 2 -71.57 -1.22 -22.07
CA HIS A 2 -71.98 -0.38 -20.92
C HIS A 2 -72.95 -1.05 -19.94
N GLY A 3 -73.96 -1.81 -20.42
CA GLY A 3 -74.90 -2.53 -19.53
C GLY A 3 -74.27 -3.69 -18.74
N LEU A 4 -73.29 -4.39 -19.32
CA LEU A 4 -72.61 -5.51 -18.64
C LEU A 4 -71.74 -5.03 -17.47
N LYS A 5 -71.11 -3.86 -17.64
CA LYS A 5 -70.25 -3.23 -16.63
C LYS A 5 -71.06 -2.75 -15.41
N GLU A 6 -72.31 -2.34 -15.64
CA GLU A 6 -73.23 -1.89 -14.60
C GLU A 6 -73.86 -3.07 -13.85
N SER A 7 -74.20 -4.16 -14.55
CA SER A 7 -74.69 -5.40 -13.92
C SER A 7 -73.65 -6.10 -13.05
N LEU A 8 -72.37 -6.13 -13.45
CA LEU A 8 -71.28 -6.70 -12.64
C LEU A 8 -70.99 -5.86 -11.39
N ARG A 9 -71.17 -4.53 -11.46
CA ARG A 9 -70.97 -3.63 -10.32
C ARG A 9 -72.03 -3.81 -9.23
N ASN A 10 -73.21 -4.31 -9.60
CA ASN A 10 -74.33 -4.57 -8.70
C ASN A 10 -74.38 -6.02 -8.18
N GLY A 11 -73.30 -6.81 -8.37
CA GLY A 11 -73.19 -8.16 -7.83
C GLY A 11 -74.03 -9.23 -8.54
N PHE A 12 -74.59 -8.93 -9.72
CA PHE A 12 -75.28 -9.94 -10.52
C PHE A 12 -74.27 -10.80 -11.27
N LEU A 13 -74.21 -12.09 -10.91
CA LEU A 13 -73.44 -13.08 -11.66
C LEU A 13 -74.07 -13.28 -13.05
N PRO A 14 -73.28 -13.29 -14.14
CA PRO A 14 -73.79 -13.59 -15.47
C PRO A 14 -74.47 -14.96 -15.49
N SER A 15 -75.59 -15.08 -16.20
CA SER A 15 -76.25 -16.38 -16.36
C SER A 15 -75.31 -17.39 -17.05
N SER A 16 -75.48 -18.69 -16.77
CA SER A 16 -74.66 -19.75 -17.38
C SER A 16 -74.63 -19.70 -18.92
N LEU A 17 -75.73 -19.29 -19.56
CA LEU A 17 -75.82 -19.08 -21.00
C LEU A 17 -74.96 -17.89 -21.47
N THR A 18 -74.92 -16.81 -20.70
CA THR A 18 -74.06 -15.65 -20.98
C THR A 18 -72.59 -16.01 -20.81
N MET A 19 -72.26 -16.82 -19.80
CA MET A 19 -70.88 -17.28 -19.55
C MET A 19 -70.36 -18.15 -20.70
N LYS A 20 -71.18 -19.08 -21.21
CA LYS A 20 -70.86 -19.90 -22.41
C LYS A 20 -70.61 -19.08 -23.68
N CYS A 21 -71.16 -17.88 -23.79
CA CYS A 21 -70.89 -16.98 -24.92
C CYS A 21 -69.63 -16.11 -24.72
N ILE A 22 -69.23 -15.87 -23.47
CA ILE A 22 -68.08 -15.02 -23.13
C ILE A 22 -66.77 -15.82 -23.12
N GLU A 23 -66.78 -17.06 -22.63
CA GLU A 23 -65.58 -17.93 -22.57
C GLU A 23 -64.85 -18.09 -23.92
N PRO A 24 -65.53 -18.33 -25.06
CA PRO A 24 -64.85 -18.42 -26.35
C PRO A 24 -64.23 -17.09 -26.79
N GLN A 25 -64.83 -15.97 -26.40
CA GLN A 25 -64.30 -14.64 -26.72
C GLN A 25 -63.06 -14.31 -25.89
N ILE A 26 -63.03 -14.72 -24.61
CA ILE A 26 -61.84 -14.62 -23.75
C ILE A 26 -60.72 -15.46 -24.34
N ALA A 27 -60.96 -16.73 -24.67
CA ALA A 27 -59.95 -17.60 -25.26
C ALA A 27 -59.38 -17.05 -26.58
N ASN A 28 -60.23 -16.45 -27.42
CA ASN A 28 -59.80 -15.82 -28.67
C ASN A 28 -58.95 -14.55 -28.41
N LEU A 29 -59.33 -13.74 -27.42
CA LEU A 29 -58.53 -12.57 -27.01
C LEU A 29 -57.19 -12.98 -26.42
N GLU A 30 -57.13 -14.02 -25.60
CA GLU A 30 -55.89 -14.56 -25.03
C GLU A 30 -54.96 -15.10 -26.12
N ALA A 31 -55.49 -15.82 -27.11
CA ALA A 31 -54.73 -16.29 -28.26
C ALA A 31 -54.16 -15.11 -29.08
N THR A 32 -54.96 -14.06 -29.30
CA THR A 32 -54.53 -12.86 -30.03
C THR A 32 -53.44 -12.11 -29.25
N ILE A 33 -53.57 -11.98 -27.93
CA ILE A 33 -52.55 -11.36 -27.07
C ILE A 33 -51.24 -12.14 -27.14
N LYS A 34 -51.31 -13.48 -27.12
CA LYS A 34 -50.14 -14.34 -27.24
C LYS A 34 -49.43 -14.13 -28.58
N GLU A 35 -50.17 -14.12 -29.68
CA GLU A 35 -49.61 -13.91 -31.03
C GLU A 35 -48.92 -12.54 -31.16
N VAL A 36 -49.54 -11.48 -30.64
CA VAL A 36 -48.93 -10.14 -30.64
C VAL A 36 -47.66 -10.08 -29.80
N ASN A 37 -47.63 -10.76 -28.65
CA ASN A 37 -46.42 -10.83 -27.83
C ASN A 37 -45.30 -11.63 -28.51
N ASP A 38 -45.63 -12.75 -29.16
CA ASP A 38 -44.66 -13.56 -29.91
C ASP A 38 -44.07 -12.76 -31.09
N MET A 39 -44.89 -11.97 -31.78
CA MET A 39 -44.41 -11.05 -32.83
C MET A 39 -43.52 -9.93 -32.26
N LEU A 40 -43.86 -9.38 -31.09
CA LEU A 40 -43.09 -8.32 -30.46
C LEU A 40 -41.70 -8.81 -30.02
N GLU A 41 -41.63 -9.99 -29.42
CA GLU A 41 -40.34 -10.60 -29.05
C GLU A 41 -39.52 -11.00 -30.28
N GLY A 42 -40.17 -11.49 -31.35
CA GLY A 42 -39.51 -11.73 -32.63
C GLY A 42 -38.91 -10.46 -33.25
N ALA A 43 -39.66 -9.36 -33.24
CA ALA A 43 -39.20 -8.06 -33.73
C ALA A 43 -38.05 -7.52 -32.86
N ARG A 44 -38.13 -7.68 -31.53
CA ARG A 44 -37.08 -7.29 -30.59
C ARG A 44 -35.78 -8.08 -30.81
N ALA A 45 -35.86 -9.39 -31.01
CA ALA A 45 -34.71 -10.23 -31.31
C ALA A 45 -34.04 -9.84 -32.63
N ALA A 46 -34.84 -9.58 -33.68
CA ALA A 46 -34.34 -9.10 -34.97
C ALA A 46 -33.65 -7.73 -34.86
N LEU A 47 -34.19 -6.83 -34.03
CA LEU A 47 -33.61 -5.50 -33.80
C LEU A 47 -32.30 -5.58 -33.02
N VAL A 48 -32.21 -6.45 -32.01
CA VAL A 48 -30.97 -6.73 -31.25
C VAL A 48 -29.91 -7.35 -32.17
N GLN A 49 -30.28 -8.30 -33.02
CA GLN A 49 -29.34 -8.89 -33.99
C GLN A 49 -28.89 -7.88 -35.06
N GLY A 50 -29.76 -6.97 -35.51
CA GLY A 50 -29.40 -5.92 -36.47
C GLY A 50 -28.54 -4.80 -35.88
N LEU A 51 -28.69 -4.49 -34.59
CA LEU A 51 -27.91 -3.45 -33.91
C LEU A 51 -26.53 -3.94 -33.43
N ASN A 52 -26.35 -5.22 -33.14
CA ASN A 52 -25.08 -5.76 -32.65
C ASN A 52 -23.88 -5.48 -33.60
N PRO A 53 -24.00 -5.70 -34.93
CA PRO A 53 -22.92 -5.39 -35.87
C PRO A 53 -22.59 -3.89 -35.95
N VAL A 54 -23.59 -3.04 -35.78
CA VAL A 54 -23.41 -1.57 -35.80
C VAL A 54 -22.73 -1.10 -34.51
N VAL A 55 -23.08 -1.68 -33.36
CA VAL A 55 -22.44 -1.40 -32.07
C VAL A 55 -20.99 -1.87 -32.07
N GLU A 56 -20.70 -3.07 -32.59
CA GLU A 56 -19.32 -3.56 -32.75
C GLU A 56 -18.52 -2.67 -33.70
N TYR A 57 -19.09 -2.27 -34.84
CA TYR A 57 -18.44 -1.36 -35.78
C TYR A 57 -18.17 0.01 -35.16
N LEU A 58 -19.13 0.60 -34.45
CA LEU A 58 -18.95 1.87 -33.74
C LEU A 58 -17.91 1.73 -32.63
N ALA A 59 -17.91 0.64 -31.86
CA ALA A 59 -16.89 0.39 -30.85
C ALA A 59 -15.48 0.30 -31.48
N ILE A 60 -15.35 -0.37 -32.63
CA ILE A 60 -14.10 -0.43 -33.40
C ILE A 60 -13.72 0.97 -33.88
N ALA A 61 -14.63 1.71 -34.52
CA ALA A 61 -14.39 3.06 -35.03
C ALA A 61 -13.99 4.04 -33.92
N HIS A 62 -14.70 4.03 -32.79
CA HIS A 62 -14.38 4.82 -31.61
C HIS A 62 -13.05 4.41 -30.97
N SER A 63 -12.71 3.11 -30.97
CA SER A 63 -11.41 2.64 -30.49
C SER A 63 -10.27 3.14 -31.38
N VAL A 64 -10.47 3.16 -32.70
CA VAL A 64 -9.47 3.62 -33.69
C VAL A 64 -9.33 5.14 -33.66
N SER A 65 -10.42 5.86 -33.42
CA SER A 65 -10.41 7.32 -33.25
C SER A 65 -10.05 7.78 -31.84
N SER A 66 -9.77 6.85 -30.92
CA SER A 66 -9.54 7.18 -29.50
C SER A 66 -8.38 8.16 -29.35
N PRO A 67 -8.59 9.30 -28.66
CA PRO A 67 -7.55 10.32 -28.48
C PRO A 67 -6.26 9.78 -27.88
N ILE A 68 -6.35 8.74 -27.03
CA ILE A 68 -5.19 8.13 -26.36
C ILE A 68 -4.20 7.48 -27.35
N ARG A 69 -4.67 7.01 -28.51
CA ARG A 69 -3.81 6.42 -29.56
C ARG A 69 -3.04 7.47 -30.36
N ARG A 70 -3.40 8.75 -30.22
CA ARG A 70 -2.73 9.89 -30.87
C ARG A 70 -1.70 10.55 -29.95
N LEU A 71 -1.58 10.09 -28.71
CA LEU A 71 -0.56 10.61 -27.80
C LEU A 71 0.84 10.26 -28.32
N PRO A 72 1.80 11.19 -28.24
CA PRO A 72 3.20 10.88 -28.42
C PRO A 72 3.66 9.74 -27.51
N GLU A 73 4.65 8.99 -27.96
CA GLU A 73 5.21 7.84 -27.24
C GLU A 73 5.67 8.23 -25.84
N GLU A 74 6.23 9.42 -25.67
CA GLU A 74 6.74 9.91 -24.39
C GLU A 74 5.62 10.11 -23.36
N LEU A 75 4.49 10.69 -23.78
CA LEU A 75 3.33 10.87 -22.90
C LEU A 75 2.68 9.53 -22.56
N LEU A 76 2.56 8.65 -23.55
CA LEU A 76 2.00 7.32 -23.35
C LEU A 76 2.88 6.48 -22.42
N SER A 77 4.20 6.56 -22.57
CA SER A 77 5.17 5.92 -21.69
C SER A 77 5.06 6.43 -20.26
N ASN A 78 4.90 7.74 -20.04
CA ASN A 78 4.70 8.29 -18.70
C ASN A 78 3.42 7.75 -18.05
N VAL A 79 2.32 7.64 -18.81
CA VAL A 79 1.07 7.03 -18.33
C VAL A 79 1.29 5.55 -17.99
N PHE A 80 1.97 4.79 -18.84
CA PHE A 80 2.26 3.38 -18.59
C PHE A 80 3.16 3.19 -17.36
N SER A 81 4.19 4.01 -17.21
CA SER A 81 5.09 4.00 -16.06
C SER A 81 4.31 4.20 -14.75
N TYR A 82 3.38 5.16 -14.73
CA TYR A 82 2.50 5.38 -13.59
C TYR A 82 1.65 4.13 -13.28
N LEU A 83 0.97 3.57 -14.28
CA LEU A 83 0.13 2.39 -14.10
C LEU A 83 0.91 1.15 -13.62
N ILE A 84 2.08 0.90 -14.21
CA ILE A 84 2.95 -0.23 -13.84
C ILE A 84 3.45 -0.07 -12.39
N THR A 85 3.75 1.17 -11.97
CA THR A 85 4.23 1.45 -10.61
C THR A 85 3.10 1.36 -9.57
N SER A 86 1.89 1.80 -9.91
CA SER A 86 0.74 1.80 -8.99
C SER A 86 0.11 0.42 -8.79
N CYS A 87 0.23 -0.48 -9.77
CA CYS A 87 -0.27 -1.84 -9.69
C CYS A 87 0.92 -2.79 -9.43
N SER A 88 1.32 -2.89 -8.16
CA SER A 88 2.46 -3.68 -7.68
C SER A 88 2.21 -5.20 -7.80
N ASP A 89 2.04 -5.69 -9.02
CA ASP A 89 2.19 -7.11 -9.30
C ASP A 89 3.70 -7.42 -9.21
N GLU A 90 4.09 -8.36 -8.34
CA GLU A 90 5.46 -8.86 -8.29
C GLU A 90 5.81 -9.43 -9.68
N ASN A 91 6.67 -8.73 -10.43
CA ASN A 91 7.04 -9.13 -11.79
C ASN A 91 8.14 -10.19 -11.74
N VAL A 92 7.75 -11.41 -11.35
CA VAL A 92 8.62 -12.59 -11.35
C VAL A 92 9.05 -12.87 -12.80
N LEU A 93 10.37 -12.85 -13.04
CA LEU A 93 10.97 -13.04 -14.36
C LEU A 93 10.67 -14.42 -14.96
N GLN A 94 10.48 -15.43 -14.13
CA GLN A 94 10.19 -16.79 -14.60
C GLN A 94 8.88 -16.86 -15.40
N ASP A 95 7.93 -15.97 -15.10
CA ASP A 95 6.64 -15.90 -15.78
C ASP A 95 6.63 -14.87 -16.91
N ALA A 96 7.75 -14.20 -17.18
CA ALA A 96 7.85 -13.18 -18.21
C ALA A 96 7.69 -13.77 -19.61
N MET A 97 6.90 -13.09 -20.44
CA MET A 97 6.67 -13.46 -21.83
C MET A 97 7.80 -12.98 -22.75
N PHE A 98 9.01 -13.52 -22.56
CA PHE A 98 10.20 -13.16 -23.34
C PHE A 98 10.00 -13.31 -24.86
N GLU A 99 9.28 -14.34 -25.31
CA GLU A 99 9.00 -14.56 -26.74
C GLU A 99 8.13 -13.43 -27.35
N ALA A 100 7.34 -12.76 -26.52
CA ALA A 100 6.54 -11.60 -26.92
C ALA A 100 7.26 -10.26 -26.70
N GLY A 101 8.50 -10.28 -26.19
CA GLY A 101 9.25 -9.09 -25.80
C GLY A 101 8.68 -8.34 -24.60
N ILE A 102 7.94 -9.03 -23.71
CA ILE A 102 7.26 -8.41 -22.57
C ILE A 102 7.85 -8.93 -21.26
N LEU A 103 8.34 -8.02 -20.41
CA LEU A 103 8.86 -8.31 -19.07
C LEU A 103 7.76 -8.35 -18.01
N GLY A 104 6.81 -9.28 -18.18
CA GLY A 104 5.75 -9.54 -17.20
C GLY A 104 4.91 -10.76 -17.59
N HIS A 105 4.25 -11.34 -16.59
CA HIS A 105 3.33 -12.46 -16.75
C HIS A 105 2.00 -12.06 -17.40
N ARG A 106 1.21 -13.04 -17.88
CA ARG A 106 -0.05 -12.82 -18.64
C ARG A 106 -1.09 -11.96 -17.93
N SER A 107 -1.07 -11.90 -16.61
CA SER A 107 -1.99 -11.09 -15.81
C SER A 107 -1.44 -9.73 -15.40
N SER A 108 -0.14 -9.47 -15.62
CA SER A 108 0.51 -8.21 -15.21
C SER A 108 -0.09 -7.01 -15.92
N THR A 109 -0.02 -5.87 -15.24
CA THR A 109 -0.34 -4.57 -15.83
C THR A 109 0.43 -4.32 -17.12
N ILE A 110 1.73 -4.61 -17.18
CA ILE A 110 2.54 -4.42 -18.40
C ILE A 110 2.04 -5.30 -19.57
N HIS A 111 1.65 -6.55 -19.31
CA HIS A 111 1.06 -7.42 -20.33
C HIS A 111 -0.32 -6.93 -20.79
N ARG A 112 -1.18 -6.50 -19.86
CA ARG A 112 -2.50 -5.93 -20.19
C ARG A 112 -2.35 -4.70 -21.09
N LEU A 113 -1.41 -3.81 -20.79
CA LEU A 113 -1.09 -2.65 -21.62
C LEU A 113 -0.61 -3.06 -23.00
N ALA A 114 0.34 -4.00 -23.08
CA ALA A 114 0.86 -4.50 -24.34
C ALA A 114 -0.21 -5.19 -25.21
N SER A 115 -1.24 -5.77 -24.58
CA SER A 115 -2.33 -6.48 -25.26
C SER A 115 -3.39 -5.56 -25.89
N VAL A 116 -3.40 -4.26 -25.57
CA VAL A 116 -4.45 -3.33 -26.04
C VAL A 116 -4.42 -3.14 -27.55
N CYS A 117 -3.25 -2.84 -28.12
CA CYS A 117 -3.06 -2.70 -29.56
C CYS A 117 -1.58 -2.79 -29.95
N LYS A 118 -1.30 -2.97 -31.24
CA LYS A 118 0.07 -3.07 -31.77
C LYS A 118 0.95 -1.85 -31.48
N TYR A 119 0.35 -0.65 -31.42
CA TYR A 119 1.10 0.56 -31.06
C TYR A 119 1.55 0.51 -29.60
N TRP A 120 0.66 0.18 -28.67
CA TRP A 120 0.98 0.06 -27.24
C TRP A 120 1.97 -1.06 -26.97
N TRP A 121 1.84 -2.20 -27.67
CA TRP A 121 2.83 -3.28 -27.61
C TRP A 121 4.22 -2.79 -28.01
N ARG A 122 4.35 -2.01 -29.09
CA ARG A 122 5.63 -1.42 -29.49
C ARG A 122 6.18 -0.48 -28.44
N VAL A 123 5.36 0.41 -27.89
CA VAL A 123 5.81 1.31 -26.81
C VAL A 123 6.30 0.50 -25.60
N VAL A 124 5.55 -0.51 -25.14
CA VAL A 124 6.00 -1.36 -24.02
C VAL A 124 7.32 -2.06 -24.31
N ARG A 125 7.51 -2.58 -25.52
CA ARG A 125 8.70 -3.35 -25.92
C ARG A 125 9.92 -2.46 -26.24
N ASP A 126 9.69 -1.32 -26.86
CA ASP A 126 10.76 -0.46 -27.39
C ASP A 126 11.16 0.63 -26.38
N THR A 127 10.43 0.77 -25.27
CA THR A 127 10.68 1.77 -24.23
C THR A 127 11.17 1.13 -22.90
N PRO A 128 12.48 0.81 -22.78
CA PRO A 128 13.04 0.10 -21.63
C PRO A 128 12.88 0.79 -20.26
N MET A 129 12.61 2.09 -20.22
CA MET A 129 12.29 2.77 -18.95
C MET A 129 10.98 2.29 -18.30
N LEU A 130 10.10 1.65 -19.09
CA LEU A 130 8.87 1.02 -18.61
C LEU A 130 9.10 -0.34 -17.97
N TYR A 131 10.29 -0.90 -18.10
CA TYR A 131 10.58 -2.19 -17.53
C TYR A 131 10.60 -2.10 -16.00
N PRO A 132 9.74 -2.88 -15.32
CA PRO A 132 9.67 -2.87 -13.88
C PRO A 132 10.96 -3.42 -13.29
N VAL A 133 11.14 -3.24 -11.98
CA VAL A 133 12.19 -3.96 -11.26
C VAL A 133 11.91 -5.46 -11.39
N ALA A 134 12.86 -6.18 -11.97
CA ALA A 134 12.70 -7.59 -12.29
C ALA A 134 12.91 -8.47 -11.05
N TYR A 135 11.94 -9.31 -10.69
CA TYR A 135 12.10 -10.25 -9.60
C TYR A 135 12.67 -11.57 -10.13
N VAL A 136 13.94 -11.83 -9.84
CA VAL A 136 14.68 -12.98 -10.35
C VAL A 136 14.49 -14.15 -9.39
N SER A 137 13.96 -15.27 -9.88
CA SER A 137 14.00 -16.58 -9.23
C SER A 137 15.07 -17.45 -9.90
N TYR A 138 15.66 -18.39 -9.15
CA TYR A 138 16.70 -19.32 -9.63
C TYR A 138 16.17 -20.73 -9.86
N GLY A 139 14.95 -20.86 -10.39
CA GLY A 139 14.39 -22.14 -10.86
C GLY A 139 15.19 -22.75 -12.02
N ASP A 140 14.72 -23.87 -12.58
CA ASP A 140 15.42 -24.58 -13.66
C ASP A 140 15.74 -23.70 -14.88
N ASN A 141 14.92 -22.67 -15.12
CA ASN A 141 15.08 -21.74 -16.23
C ASN A 141 15.67 -20.38 -15.82
N GLY A 142 16.10 -20.21 -14.56
CA GLY A 142 16.51 -18.90 -14.01
C GLY A 142 17.67 -18.26 -14.80
N VAL A 143 18.70 -19.04 -15.13
CA VAL A 143 19.87 -18.57 -15.90
C VAL A 143 19.46 -18.08 -17.30
N LEU A 144 18.63 -18.86 -18.00
CA LEU A 144 18.15 -18.50 -19.34
C LEU A 144 17.24 -17.27 -19.31
N ALA A 145 16.37 -17.17 -18.30
CA ALA A 145 15.51 -16.00 -18.10
C ALA A 145 16.35 -14.74 -17.83
N VAL A 146 17.38 -14.83 -17.00
CA VAL A 146 18.30 -13.71 -16.74
C VAL A 146 19.06 -13.29 -17.99
N ARG A 147 19.59 -14.23 -18.78
CA ARG A 147 20.28 -13.88 -20.04
C ARG A 147 19.35 -13.14 -21.00
N ARG A 148 18.12 -13.65 -21.19
CA ARG A 148 17.10 -12.99 -22.02
C ARG A 148 16.73 -11.61 -21.49
N TYR A 149 16.64 -11.45 -20.17
CA TYR A 149 16.42 -10.15 -19.54
C TYR A 149 17.57 -9.17 -19.82
N ILE A 150 18.83 -9.60 -19.65
CA ILE A 150 20.02 -8.78 -19.92
C ILE A 150 20.09 -8.37 -21.40
N GLU A 151 19.75 -9.29 -22.31
CA GLU A 151 19.70 -9.08 -23.76
C GLU A 151 18.61 -8.07 -24.14
N MET A 152 17.36 -8.29 -23.72
CA MET A 152 16.24 -7.40 -24.06
C MET A 152 16.38 -5.98 -23.50
N THR A 153 17.07 -5.84 -22.37
CA THR A 153 17.29 -4.53 -21.76
C THR A 153 18.53 -3.84 -22.30
N SER A 154 19.35 -4.49 -23.14
CA SER A 154 20.61 -3.91 -23.64
C SER A 154 20.35 -2.71 -24.56
N PRO A 155 21.07 -1.59 -24.43
CA PRO A 155 22.20 -1.31 -23.53
C PRO A 155 21.81 -0.65 -22.20
N HIS A 156 20.53 -0.58 -21.87
CA HIS A 156 19.97 0.19 -20.75
C HIS A 156 20.33 -0.39 -19.38
N ALA A 157 20.16 0.43 -18.34
CA ALA A 157 20.51 0.03 -16.99
C ALA A 157 19.54 -1.05 -16.44
N LEU A 158 20.07 -1.94 -15.61
CA LEU A 158 19.36 -3.06 -15.03
C LEU A 158 18.77 -2.72 -13.66
N LYS A 159 17.54 -3.16 -13.43
CA LYS A 159 16.86 -3.09 -12.13
C LYS A 159 16.34 -4.47 -11.77
N PHE A 160 16.75 -5.04 -10.63
CA PHE A 160 16.29 -6.36 -10.24
C PHE A 160 16.30 -6.59 -8.73
N HIS A 161 15.50 -7.55 -8.27
CA HIS A 161 15.56 -8.20 -6.97
C HIS A 161 15.80 -9.69 -7.17
N LEU A 162 16.95 -10.19 -6.76
CA LEU A 162 17.20 -11.62 -6.65
C LEU A 162 16.52 -12.12 -5.38
N LEU A 163 15.33 -12.69 -5.57
CA LEU A 163 14.53 -13.25 -4.51
C LEU A 163 15.05 -14.62 -4.14
N ASN A 164 14.83 -14.94 -2.87
CA ASN A 164 15.21 -16.21 -2.32
C ASN A 164 14.00 -17.03 -1.94
N ASP A 165 13.58 -17.91 -2.85
CA ASP A 165 12.44 -18.81 -2.67
C ASP A 165 12.94 -20.24 -2.38
N PHE A 166 13.85 -20.37 -1.41
CA PHE A 166 14.33 -21.68 -1.00
C PHE A 166 13.19 -22.44 -0.32
N ASN A 167 12.82 -23.56 -0.92
CA ASN A 167 11.95 -24.51 -0.25
C ASN A 167 12.72 -25.07 0.95
N ARG A 168 12.15 -25.06 2.16
CA ARG A 168 12.86 -25.42 3.41
C ARG A 168 13.33 -26.89 3.47
N TYR A 169 13.11 -27.68 2.43
CA TYR A 169 13.52 -29.07 2.36
C TYR A 169 15.04 -29.18 2.18
N ARG A 170 15.71 -29.74 3.20
CA ARG A 170 17.18 -29.89 3.24
C ARG A 170 17.77 -30.67 2.05
N HIS A 171 16.98 -31.46 1.34
CA HIS A 171 17.46 -32.37 0.29
C HIS A 171 17.77 -31.69 -1.06
N THR A 172 17.22 -30.51 -1.34
CA THR A 172 17.48 -29.77 -2.60
C THR A 172 18.46 -28.62 -2.45
N ARG A 173 18.88 -28.32 -1.21
CA ARG A 173 19.69 -27.16 -0.84
C ARG A 173 20.91 -26.93 -1.73
N ARG A 174 21.76 -27.95 -1.93
CA ARG A 174 23.00 -27.80 -2.71
C ARG A 174 22.75 -27.51 -4.20
N ILE A 175 21.68 -28.07 -4.76
CA ILE A 175 21.29 -27.82 -6.16
C ILE A 175 20.79 -26.37 -6.30
N GLU A 176 19.98 -25.91 -5.35
CA GLU A 176 19.49 -24.54 -5.30
C GLU A 176 20.63 -23.53 -5.10
N GLU A 177 21.62 -23.83 -4.26
CA GLU A 177 22.85 -23.03 -4.09
C GLU A 177 23.62 -22.88 -5.42
N ILE A 178 23.78 -23.98 -6.17
CA ILE A 178 24.44 -23.96 -7.49
C ILE A 178 23.64 -23.10 -8.48
N LYS A 179 22.32 -23.26 -8.51
CA LYS A 179 21.44 -22.46 -9.39
C LYS A 179 21.48 -20.97 -9.04
N TYR A 180 21.42 -20.65 -7.75
CA TYR A 180 21.55 -19.27 -7.25
C TYR A 180 22.88 -18.66 -7.70
N CYS A 181 24.00 -19.36 -7.50
CA CYS A 181 25.31 -18.88 -7.93
C CYS A 181 25.40 -18.70 -9.44
N ALA A 182 24.84 -19.62 -10.23
CA ALA A 182 24.82 -19.49 -11.69
C ALA A 182 24.04 -18.25 -12.13
N VAL A 183 22.86 -18.01 -11.55
CA VAL A 183 22.05 -16.82 -11.81
C VAL A 183 22.77 -15.54 -11.39
N LEU A 184 23.36 -15.52 -10.19
CA LEU A 184 24.11 -14.39 -9.69
C LEU A 184 25.32 -14.07 -10.58
N GLN A 185 26.05 -15.09 -11.04
CA GLN A 185 27.20 -14.91 -11.93
C GLN A 185 26.79 -14.23 -13.24
N GLU A 186 25.67 -14.64 -13.85
CA GLU A 186 25.14 -13.98 -15.05
C GLU A 186 24.80 -12.51 -14.80
N LEU A 187 24.20 -12.20 -13.65
CA LEU A 187 23.92 -10.81 -13.26
C LEU A 187 25.23 -10.02 -13.08
N VAL A 188 26.23 -10.59 -12.39
CA VAL A 188 27.54 -9.96 -12.13
C VAL A 188 28.30 -9.73 -13.43
N ASN A 189 28.17 -10.60 -14.42
CA ASN A 189 28.74 -10.38 -15.76
C ASN A 189 28.17 -9.11 -16.44
N ALA A 190 26.98 -8.66 -16.03
CA ALA A 190 26.35 -7.40 -16.47
C ALA A 190 26.41 -6.29 -15.40
N SER A 191 27.30 -6.40 -14.41
CA SER A 191 27.46 -5.48 -13.26
C SER A 191 27.63 -4.01 -13.64
N SER A 192 28.28 -3.73 -14.77
CA SER A 192 28.49 -2.36 -15.28
C SER A 192 27.19 -1.60 -15.55
N ARG A 193 26.07 -2.32 -15.77
CA ARG A 193 24.76 -1.76 -16.08
C ARG A 193 23.81 -1.74 -14.88
N TRP A 194 24.20 -2.25 -13.70
CA TRP A 194 23.31 -2.27 -12.54
C TRP A 194 22.97 -0.86 -12.09
N GLN A 195 21.68 -0.53 -11.99
CA GLN A 195 21.17 0.72 -11.43
C GLN A 195 20.50 0.50 -10.08
N THR A 196 19.67 -0.53 -9.98
CA THR A 196 19.01 -0.96 -8.73
C THR A 196 19.21 -2.46 -8.58
N ALA A 197 19.80 -2.88 -7.47
CA ALA A 197 20.02 -4.29 -7.18
C ALA A 197 19.49 -4.63 -5.79
N GLY A 198 18.57 -5.58 -5.72
CA GLY A 198 18.18 -6.25 -4.49
C GLY A 198 18.76 -7.63 -4.45
N LEU A 199 19.47 -7.96 -3.38
CA LEU A 199 20.08 -9.26 -3.20
C LEU A 199 19.61 -9.83 -1.88
N THR A 200 19.11 -11.07 -1.90
CA THR A 200 18.72 -11.79 -0.69
C THR A 200 19.59 -13.03 -0.54
N CYS A 201 20.36 -13.09 0.54
CA CYS A 201 21.03 -14.31 0.98
C CYS A 201 20.19 -14.97 2.11
N LEU A 202 20.39 -16.23 2.48
CA LEU A 202 19.75 -16.77 3.70
C LEU A 202 20.74 -16.89 4.86
N GLY A 203 20.20 -16.86 6.08
CA GLY A 203 20.70 -17.68 7.18
C GLY A 203 19.95 -19.03 7.24
N PRO A 204 20.56 -20.17 7.66
CA PRO A 204 21.91 -20.43 8.11
C PRO A 204 22.67 -21.27 7.07
N PHE A 205 23.16 -20.66 6.00
CA PHE A 205 24.13 -21.31 5.11
C PHE A 205 25.44 -21.59 5.84
N SER A 206 26.23 -22.54 5.32
CA SER A 206 27.61 -22.62 5.79
C SER A 206 28.25 -21.26 5.54
N SER A 207 29.00 -20.77 6.52
CA SER A 207 29.74 -19.50 6.43
C SER A 207 30.46 -19.35 5.09
N ASP A 208 30.98 -20.46 4.56
CA ASP A 208 31.87 -20.48 3.41
C ASP A 208 31.14 -20.16 2.10
N PHE A 209 29.92 -20.70 1.90
CA PHE A 209 29.14 -20.42 0.69
C PHE A 209 28.76 -18.94 0.60
N VAL A 210 28.28 -18.39 1.71
CA VAL A 210 27.86 -16.99 1.75
C VAL A 210 29.05 -16.05 1.64
N THR A 211 30.16 -16.39 2.28
CA THR A 211 31.41 -15.62 2.16
C THR A 211 31.90 -15.60 0.71
N GLY A 212 31.79 -16.73 -0.01
CA GLY A 212 32.11 -16.81 -1.44
C GLY A 212 31.24 -15.90 -2.31
N ILE A 213 29.92 -15.87 -2.06
CA ILE A 213 28.99 -14.97 -2.74
C ILE A 213 29.31 -13.50 -2.43
N ALA A 214 29.48 -13.17 -1.14
CA ALA A 214 29.78 -11.82 -0.69
C ALA A 214 31.09 -11.33 -1.30
N ALA A 215 32.12 -12.18 -1.36
CA ALA A 215 33.37 -11.87 -2.05
C ALA A 215 33.14 -11.61 -3.54
N CYS A 216 32.44 -12.49 -4.27
CA CYS A 216 32.15 -12.29 -5.69
C CYS A 216 31.49 -10.93 -5.97
N ILE A 217 30.50 -10.56 -5.14
CA ILE A 217 29.78 -9.30 -5.25
C ILE A 217 30.69 -8.12 -4.91
N CYS A 218 31.38 -8.15 -3.76
CA CYS A 218 32.16 -7.01 -3.25
C CYS A 218 33.46 -6.75 -4.03
N HIS A 219 33.97 -7.72 -4.78
CA HIS A 219 35.18 -7.52 -5.59
C HIS A 219 34.89 -6.93 -6.99
N SER A 220 33.63 -6.90 -7.41
CA SER A 220 33.23 -6.35 -8.71
C SER A 220 33.02 -4.83 -8.67
N SER A 221 32.93 -4.19 -9.84
CA SER A 221 32.69 -2.75 -9.98
C SER A 221 31.31 -2.48 -10.57
N TYR A 222 30.57 -1.55 -9.96
CA TYR A 222 29.19 -1.18 -10.31
C TYR A 222 29.08 0.34 -10.49
N PRO A 223 29.62 0.90 -11.58
CA PRO A 223 29.69 2.35 -11.80
C PRO A 223 28.32 3.03 -11.87
N MET A 224 27.26 2.31 -12.24
CA MET A 224 25.91 2.85 -12.41
C MET A 224 24.97 2.59 -11.22
N LEU A 225 25.42 1.85 -10.19
CA LEU A 225 24.56 1.40 -9.10
C LEU A 225 24.16 2.58 -8.22
N LYS A 226 22.87 2.89 -8.18
CA LYS A 226 22.29 4.01 -7.42
C LYS A 226 21.61 3.52 -6.14
N GLU A 227 21.00 2.34 -6.19
CA GLU A 227 20.26 1.74 -5.09
C GLU A 227 20.68 0.28 -4.89
N LEU A 228 21.02 -0.05 -3.65
CA LEU A 228 21.36 -1.41 -3.24
C LEU A 228 20.49 -1.82 -2.05
N TYR A 229 19.78 -2.94 -2.20
CA TYR A 229 19.08 -3.62 -1.12
C TYR A 229 19.76 -4.95 -0.81
N LEU A 230 20.16 -5.15 0.43
CA LEU A 230 20.78 -6.37 0.92
C LEU A 230 19.91 -6.97 2.02
N ARG A 231 19.53 -8.23 1.84
CA ARG A 231 18.79 -8.98 2.84
C ARG A 231 19.56 -10.20 3.31
N SER A 232 19.75 -10.32 4.62
CA SER A 232 20.40 -11.47 5.27
C SER A 232 21.81 -11.80 4.76
N PHE A 233 22.57 -10.76 4.39
CA PHE A 233 23.99 -10.87 4.03
C PHE A 233 24.90 -10.76 5.28
N PRO A 234 25.91 -11.63 5.44
CA PRO A 234 27.02 -11.41 6.36
C PRO A 234 27.99 -10.42 5.72
N MET A 235 28.31 -9.34 6.42
CA MET A 235 29.12 -8.25 5.89
C MET A 235 30.37 -8.05 6.77
N SER A 236 31.38 -8.87 6.51
CA SER A 236 32.76 -8.62 6.99
C SER A 236 33.59 -7.84 5.97
N GLN A 237 33.16 -7.81 4.71
CA GLN A 237 33.73 -7.00 3.64
C GLN A 237 32.61 -6.28 2.90
N PHE A 238 32.91 -5.07 2.44
CA PHE A 238 31.94 -4.26 1.71
C PHE A 238 32.62 -3.50 0.58
N PHE A 239 31.81 -2.85 -0.25
CA PHE A 239 32.29 -2.08 -1.39
C PHE A 239 33.20 -0.94 -0.93
N SER A 240 34.22 -0.66 -1.75
CA SER A 240 34.91 0.62 -1.72
C SER A 240 34.12 1.68 -2.48
N GLN A 241 34.34 2.96 -2.15
CA GLN A 241 33.71 4.07 -2.87
C GLN A 241 33.97 4.03 -4.38
N ALA A 242 35.17 3.62 -4.79
CA ALA A 242 35.56 3.51 -6.20
C ALA A 242 34.78 2.44 -6.96
N GLN A 243 34.30 1.39 -6.28
CA GLN A 243 33.51 0.34 -6.91
C GLN A 243 32.05 0.76 -7.12
N VAL A 244 31.50 1.63 -6.28
CA VAL A 244 30.09 2.05 -6.31
C VAL A 244 29.92 3.58 -6.25
N PRO A 245 30.54 4.35 -7.17
CA PRO A 245 30.60 5.82 -7.06
C PRO A 245 29.22 6.50 -7.12
N ALA A 246 28.24 5.87 -7.77
CA ALA A 246 26.89 6.40 -7.96
C ALA A 246 25.91 6.03 -6.83
N LEU A 247 26.32 5.20 -5.86
CA LEU A 247 25.42 4.65 -4.84
C LEU A 247 24.96 5.75 -3.87
N ARG A 248 23.63 5.89 -3.71
CA ARG A 248 22.99 6.91 -2.87
C ARG A 248 21.96 6.32 -1.91
N VAL A 249 21.32 5.22 -2.29
CA VAL A 249 20.31 4.53 -1.50
C VAL A 249 20.86 3.18 -1.06
N LEU A 250 20.92 2.96 0.24
CA LEU A 250 21.35 1.69 0.82
C LEU A 250 20.27 1.16 1.76
N LYS A 251 19.76 -0.02 1.44
CA LYS A 251 18.74 -0.71 2.23
C LYS A 251 19.32 -2.02 2.73
N ILE A 252 19.18 -2.25 4.03
CA ILE A 252 19.79 -3.36 4.73
C ILE A 252 18.73 -4.00 5.57
N ASP A 253 18.53 -5.29 5.38
CA ASP A 253 17.49 -6.04 6.07
C ASP A 253 18.06 -7.34 6.63
N TRP A 254 18.01 -7.53 7.94
CA TRP A 254 18.47 -8.76 8.61
C TRP A 254 19.93 -9.14 8.35
N CYS A 255 20.79 -8.17 8.02
CA CYS A 255 22.21 -8.39 7.79
C CYS A 255 23.01 -8.31 9.10
N GLN A 256 24.08 -9.10 9.19
CA GLN A 256 25.10 -8.94 10.23
C GLN A 256 26.17 -8.01 9.68
N ILE A 257 26.29 -6.81 10.23
CA ILE A 257 27.19 -5.81 9.66
C ILE A 257 28.14 -5.29 10.69
N GLU A 258 29.42 -5.41 10.36
CA GLU A 258 30.46 -4.69 11.05
C GLU A 258 30.54 -3.28 10.48
N LEU A 259 30.37 -2.28 11.34
CA LEU A 259 30.31 -0.88 10.91
C LEU A 259 31.52 -0.45 10.06
N HIS A 260 32.71 -0.90 10.43
CA HIS A 260 33.95 -0.54 9.75
C HIS A 260 33.96 -1.00 8.29
N ALA A 261 33.20 -2.05 7.94
CA ALA A 261 33.03 -2.48 6.56
C ALA A 261 32.21 -1.47 5.76
N MET A 262 31.19 -0.83 6.35
CA MET A 262 30.33 0.14 5.66
C MET A 262 30.95 1.54 5.49
N GLN A 263 31.88 1.89 6.38
CA GLN A 263 32.50 3.21 6.45
C GLN A 263 32.93 3.79 5.08
N PRO A 264 33.54 3.04 4.15
CA PRO A 264 34.00 3.58 2.87
C PRO A 264 32.90 4.16 1.97
N ILE A 265 31.66 3.69 2.10
CA ILE A 265 30.57 4.15 1.23
C ILE A 265 29.55 5.04 1.94
N LEU A 266 29.50 5.01 3.27
CA LEU A 266 28.52 5.78 4.04
C LEU A 266 28.58 7.28 3.73
N PHE A 267 29.76 7.81 3.39
CA PHE A 267 29.96 9.24 3.13
C PHE A 267 29.06 9.80 2.02
N GLN A 268 28.70 8.97 1.03
CA GLN A 268 27.89 9.37 -0.12
C GLN A 268 26.42 8.93 -0.04
N ILE A 269 26.03 8.20 1.00
CA ILE A 269 24.65 7.71 1.16
C ILE A 269 23.75 8.86 1.60
N THR A 270 22.65 9.03 0.86
CA THR A 270 21.63 10.05 1.14
C THR A 270 20.36 9.45 1.73
N ASP A 271 20.12 8.15 1.50
CA ASP A 271 18.98 7.38 2.02
C ASP A 271 19.47 6.03 2.56
N LEU A 272 19.27 5.81 3.85
CA LEU A 272 19.69 4.61 4.56
C LEU A 272 18.48 3.96 5.24
N ASP A 273 18.16 2.72 4.85
CA ASP A 273 17.12 1.89 5.48
C ASP A 273 17.79 0.72 6.21
N LEU A 274 17.62 0.67 7.53
CA LEU A 274 18.19 -0.34 8.42
C LEU A 274 17.05 -1.12 9.09
N ARG A 275 16.85 -2.37 8.67
CA ARG A 275 15.87 -3.30 9.25
C ARG A 275 16.61 -4.44 9.93
N TYR A 276 16.42 -4.62 11.22
CA TYR A 276 17.14 -5.66 11.97
C TYR A 276 16.21 -6.54 12.81
N LEU A 277 16.68 -7.75 13.09
CA LEU A 277 16.01 -8.73 13.94
C LEU A 277 16.62 -8.68 15.35
N TRP A 278 15.81 -8.37 16.36
CA TRP A 278 16.24 -8.32 17.76
C TRP A 278 16.84 -9.65 18.28
N ALA A 279 16.42 -10.79 17.71
CA ALA A 279 16.81 -12.11 18.20
C ALA A 279 18.30 -12.43 17.99
N THR A 280 19.00 -11.71 17.11
CA THR A 280 20.46 -11.84 16.98
C THR A 280 21.13 -11.01 18.09
N ARG A 281 21.36 -11.66 19.23
CA ARG A 281 21.86 -11.12 20.52
C ARG A 281 23.12 -10.24 20.52
N ASN A 282 23.73 -9.89 19.38
CA ASN A 282 25.08 -9.31 19.35
C ASN A 282 25.32 -8.19 18.33
N VAL A 283 24.30 -7.67 17.66
CA VAL A 283 24.53 -6.50 16.78
C VAL A 283 24.30 -5.23 17.58
N ASP A 284 25.32 -4.84 18.34
CA ASP A 284 25.44 -3.47 18.83
C ASP A 284 25.72 -2.58 17.62
N LEU A 285 24.66 -2.28 16.85
CA LEU A 285 24.73 -1.30 15.79
C LEU A 285 25.03 0.04 16.45
N ASP A 286 26.29 0.46 16.36
CA ASP A 286 26.70 1.79 16.74
C ASP A 286 26.10 2.80 15.74
N PHE A 287 24.81 3.11 15.93
CA PHE A 287 24.08 4.11 15.16
C PHE A 287 24.80 5.44 15.15
N HIS A 288 25.48 5.78 16.25
CA HIS A 288 26.32 6.96 16.31
C HIS A 288 27.38 6.86 15.21
N ALA A 289 28.17 5.81 15.19
CA ALA A 289 29.27 5.76 14.25
C ALA A 289 28.79 5.62 12.78
N ILE A 290 27.65 4.97 12.51
CA ILE A 290 26.97 5.02 11.19
C ILE A 290 26.70 6.47 10.76
N LEU A 291 26.09 7.26 11.64
CA LEU A 291 25.69 8.63 11.33
C LEU A 291 26.89 9.58 11.19
N SER A 292 27.98 9.38 11.96
CA SER A 292 29.22 10.17 11.74
C SER A 292 29.83 9.93 10.38
N TYR A 293 29.70 8.71 9.85
CA TYR A 293 30.26 8.36 8.55
C TYR A 293 29.34 8.72 7.39
N ALA A 294 28.10 9.19 7.64
CA ALA A 294 27.12 9.53 6.63
C ALA A 294 26.69 11.02 6.67
N PRO A 295 27.60 11.99 6.45
CA PRO A 295 27.26 13.42 6.50
C PRO A 295 26.26 13.87 5.41
N ALA A 296 26.16 13.13 4.31
CA ALA A 296 25.20 13.41 3.23
C ALA A 296 23.79 12.84 3.50
N LEU A 297 23.58 12.17 4.63
CA LEU A 297 22.34 11.48 4.93
C LEU A 297 21.17 12.46 5.08
N SER A 298 20.16 12.28 4.23
CA SER A 298 18.94 13.09 4.20
C SER A 298 17.70 12.30 4.62
N GLN A 299 17.74 10.97 4.47
CA GLN A 299 16.67 10.06 4.85
C GLN A 299 17.23 8.91 5.65
N LEU A 300 16.60 8.63 6.79
CA LEU A 300 16.94 7.50 7.64
C LEU A 300 15.68 6.72 7.99
N THR A 301 15.67 5.44 7.64
CA THR A 301 14.67 4.47 8.09
C THR A 301 15.34 3.48 9.03
N VAL A 302 14.78 3.31 10.23
CA VAL A 302 15.23 2.33 11.21
C VAL A 302 14.03 1.51 11.65
N TYR A 303 14.07 0.22 11.38
CA TYR A 303 13.01 -0.72 11.72
C TYR A 303 13.55 -1.87 12.57
N SER A 304 12.91 -2.09 13.72
CA SER A 304 13.27 -3.13 14.67
C SER A 304 12.20 -4.20 14.70
N GLN A 305 12.38 -5.32 13.99
CA GLN A 305 11.34 -6.34 14.05
C GLN A 305 11.43 -7.14 15.34
N GLU A 306 10.50 -6.93 16.27
CA GLU A 306 10.33 -7.80 17.43
C GLU A 306 9.58 -9.08 17.01
N ILE A 307 10.30 -10.19 16.93
CA ILE A 307 9.69 -11.51 16.89
C ILE A 307 9.07 -11.75 18.26
N ASN A 308 7.77 -12.03 18.34
CA ASN A 308 7.08 -12.48 19.56
C ASN A 308 7.58 -13.88 20.00
N LEU A 309 8.86 -14.03 20.32
CA LEU A 309 9.36 -15.22 21.00
C LEU A 309 8.96 -15.06 22.46
N ALA A 310 7.86 -15.68 22.86
CA ALA A 310 7.30 -15.70 24.21
C ALA A 310 8.21 -16.37 25.28
N GLY A 311 9.53 -16.33 25.10
CA GLY A 311 10.52 -16.88 26.01
C GLY A 311 11.15 -15.77 26.85
N ASN A 312 10.97 -15.85 28.17
CA ASN A 312 11.59 -15.04 29.22
C ASN A 312 13.12 -14.93 29.08
N ILE A 313 13.61 -14.10 28.16
CA ILE A 313 15.01 -13.71 28.12
C ILE A 313 15.10 -12.40 28.87
N SER A 314 15.68 -12.48 30.08
CA SER A 314 16.02 -11.33 30.91
C SER A 314 16.76 -10.26 30.10
N HIS A 315 16.14 -9.07 29.96
CA HIS A 315 16.78 -7.88 29.41
C HIS A 315 18.00 -7.51 30.26
N THR A 316 19.19 -7.94 29.86
CA THR A 316 20.43 -7.33 30.30
C THR A 316 20.47 -5.91 29.74
N GLN A 317 20.36 -4.94 30.64
CA GLN A 317 20.42 -3.51 30.39
C GLN A 317 21.78 -3.17 29.79
N ALA A 318 21.85 -2.96 28.48
CA ALA A 318 23.06 -2.53 27.79
C ALA A 318 23.31 -1.04 28.10
N ASP A 319 24.45 -0.75 28.73
CA ASP A 319 24.93 0.59 29.14
C ASP A 319 25.37 1.49 27.96
N ALA A 320 24.61 1.52 26.87
CA ALA A 320 24.94 2.29 25.66
C ALA A 320 24.53 3.79 25.61
N PRO A 321 23.93 4.47 26.62
CA PRO A 321 23.31 5.78 26.36
C PRO A 321 24.28 6.97 26.31
N PHE A 322 25.59 6.79 26.52
CA PHE A 322 26.51 7.93 26.68
C PHE A 322 27.14 8.48 25.39
N ILE A 323 27.11 7.73 24.27
CA ILE A 323 27.92 8.06 23.08
C ILE A 323 27.15 8.89 22.03
N LEU A 324 25.81 8.88 22.06
CA LEU A 324 24.97 9.74 21.19
C LEU A 324 25.15 11.24 21.45
N ASN A 325 25.85 11.59 22.53
CA ASN A 325 26.19 12.95 22.88
C ASN A 325 27.28 13.58 21.99
N ILE A 326 27.73 12.97 20.87
CA ILE A 326 28.89 13.50 20.11
C ILE A 326 28.60 13.79 18.63
N ILE A 327 27.51 13.30 18.01
CA ILE A 327 27.30 13.43 16.55
C ILE A 327 26.14 14.35 16.18
N THR A 328 26.25 14.96 15.00
CA THR A 328 25.19 15.72 14.34
C THR A 328 24.92 15.15 12.94
N ALA A 329 23.66 15.01 12.56
CA ALA A 329 23.24 14.76 11.18
C ALA A 329 22.40 15.96 10.70
N PRO A 330 23.03 17.10 10.38
CA PRO A 330 22.30 18.35 10.10
C PRO A 330 21.46 18.27 8.82
N SER A 331 21.84 17.40 7.88
CA SER A 331 21.18 17.21 6.58
C SER A 331 19.94 16.31 6.65
N LEU A 332 19.64 15.71 7.80
CA LEU A 332 18.53 14.77 7.94
C LEU A 332 17.19 15.51 7.87
N VAL A 333 16.34 15.13 6.92
CA VAL A 333 15.03 15.74 6.63
C VAL A 333 13.89 14.74 6.81
N TYR A 334 14.13 13.47 6.47
CA TYR A 334 13.18 12.38 6.63
C TYR A 334 13.66 11.38 7.69
N LEU A 335 12.79 11.07 8.64
CA LEU A 335 13.06 10.09 9.68
C LEU A 335 11.90 9.11 9.81
N HIS A 336 12.17 7.82 9.66
CA HIS A 336 11.23 6.74 9.88
C HIS A 336 11.73 5.82 11.00
N LEU A 337 10.93 5.66 12.05
CA LEU A 337 11.24 4.87 13.23
C LEU A 337 10.18 3.78 13.43
N GLY A 338 10.61 2.53 13.49
CA GLY A 338 9.76 1.36 13.75
C GLY A 338 10.05 0.63 15.07
N ASP A 339 8.99 0.18 15.73
CA ASP A 339 8.88 -1.01 16.59
C ASP A 339 9.72 -1.15 17.87
N ASP A 340 10.28 -0.08 18.43
CA ASP A 340 10.79 -0.14 19.81
C ASP A 340 10.69 1.20 20.58
N PRO A 341 9.71 1.34 21.50
CA PRO A 341 9.57 2.52 22.33
C PRO A 341 10.76 2.79 23.25
N SER A 342 11.52 1.75 23.61
CA SER A 342 12.62 1.86 24.56
C SER A 342 13.74 2.78 24.04
N ARG A 343 13.79 3.01 22.72
CA ARG A 343 14.81 3.82 22.06
C ARG A 343 14.44 5.30 21.91
N PHE A 344 13.27 5.75 22.36
CA PHE A 344 12.91 7.18 22.21
C PHE A 344 13.86 8.12 22.95
N ASN A 345 14.45 7.71 24.08
CA ASN A 345 15.42 8.55 24.79
C ASN A 345 16.71 8.75 23.97
N VAL A 346 17.13 7.71 23.25
CA VAL A 346 18.27 7.73 22.33
C VAL A 346 17.98 8.68 21.17
N VAL A 347 16.80 8.54 20.55
CA VAL A 347 16.37 9.41 19.45
C VAL A 347 16.21 10.87 19.91
N ASP A 348 15.59 11.13 21.06
CA ASP A 348 15.39 12.49 21.63
C ASP A 348 16.74 13.19 21.84
N THR A 349 17.70 12.49 22.45
CA THR A 349 19.06 13.02 22.65
C THR A 349 19.73 13.36 21.33
N PHE A 350 19.61 12.46 20.35
CA PHE A 350 20.17 12.64 19.02
C PHE A 350 19.60 13.87 18.30
N LEU A 351 18.28 14.08 18.33
CA LEU A 351 17.63 15.20 17.63
C LEU A 351 17.99 16.55 18.25
N ARG A 352 17.97 16.64 19.59
CA ARG A 352 18.36 17.85 20.33
C ARG A 352 19.74 18.33 19.95
N ARG A 353 20.66 17.38 19.77
CA ARG A 353 22.04 17.66 19.40
C ARG A 353 22.19 17.96 17.91
N SER A 354 21.62 17.11 17.06
CA SER A 354 21.74 17.23 15.61
C SER A 354 21.15 18.52 15.07
N ARG A 355 20.14 19.08 15.76
CA ARG A 355 19.37 20.25 15.30
C ARG A 355 18.90 20.08 13.86
N CYS A 356 18.56 18.84 13.50
CA CYS A 356 18.08 18.49 12.18
C CYS A 356 16.69 19.09 11.98
N ASN A 357 16.46 19.66 10.79
CA ASN A 357 15.17 20.19 10.40
C ASN A 357 14.34 19.06 9.81
N ILE A 358 13.85 18.15 10.67
CA ILE A 358 13.00 17.06 10.23
C ILE A 358 11.71 17.66 9.65
N GLU A 359 11.49 17.44 8.35
CA GLU A 359 10.28 17.88 7.64
C GLU A 359 9.26 16.75 7.55
N SER A 360 9.72 15.49 7.48
CA SER A 360 8.86 14.32 7.37
C SER A 360 9.22 13.28 8.43
N LEU A 361 8.25 12.94 9.27
CA LEU A 361 8.40 11.96 10.35
C LEU A 361 7.43 10.81 10.13
N HIS A 362 7.94 9.58 10.09
CA HIS A 362 7.13 8.37 10.08
C HIS A 362 7.40 7.57 11.35
N LEU A 363 6.34 7.29 12.09
CA LEU A 363 6.36 6.49 13.28
C LEU A 363 5.56 5.22 13.03
N ASP A 364 6.20 4.05 13.05
CA ASP A 364 5.54 2.74 13.07
C ASP A 364 5.72 2.15 14.47
N ILE A 365 4.94 2.64 15.42
CA ILE A 365 5.13 2.33 16.83
C ILE A 365 4.07 1.31 17.25
N TRP A 366 4.48 0.08 17.54
CA TRP A 366 3.57 -0.88 18.13
C TRP A 366 3.38 -0.63 19.62
N SER A 367 2.11 -0.67 20.04
CA SER A 367 1.76 -0.70 21.44
C SER A 367 1.52 -2.13 21.92
N SER A 368 2.51 -2.69 22.60
CA SER A 368 2.38 -3.90 23.40
C SER A 368 2.00 -3.53 24.84
N SER A 369 0.72 -3.31 25.11
CA SER A 369 0.06 -3.36 26.45
C SER A 369 0.62 -2.53 27.64
N GLY A 370 1.70 -1.76 27.51
CA GLY A 370 2.38 -1.02 28.61
C GLY A 370 2.33 0.51 28.48
N MET A 371 1.23 1.03 27.94
CA MET A 371 1.12 2.32 27.23
C MET A 371 1.31 3.60 28.09
N GLY A 372 0.93 3.60 29.37
CA GLY A 372 0.86 4.83 30.18
C GLY A 372 2.18 5.60 30.39
N ARG A 373 3.35 4.98 30.20
CA ARG A 373 4.66 5.67 30.33
C ARG A 373 5.12 6.37 29.04
N MET A 374 4.52 6.04 27.91
CA MET A 374 5.06 6.35 26.58
C MET A 374 4.67 7.73 26.07
N THR A 375 3.49 8.22 26.45
CA THR A 375 2.93 9.53 26.07
C THR A 375 3.84 10.69 26.47
N SER A 376 4.48 10.62 27.64
CA SER A 376 5.36 11.70 28.12
C SER A 376 6.67 11.80 27.33
N SER A 377 7.25 10.67 26.92
CA SER A 377 8.51 10.63 26.17
C SER A 377 8.31 11.02 24.71
N ILE A 378 7.23 10.55 24.08
CA ILE A 378 6.93 10.87 22.67
C ILE A 378 6.58 12.36 22.49
N THR A 379 5.87 12.94 23.45
CA THR A 379 5.53 14.37 23.42
C THR A 379 6.79 15.24 23.51
N LYS A 380 7.73 14.88 24.41
CA LYS A 380 9.03 15.56 24.52
C LYS A 380 9.83 15.47 23.22
N LEU A 381 9.82 14.29 22.60
CA LEU A 381 10.48 14.04 21.32
C LEU A 381 9.90 14.95 20.21
N TRP A 382 8.58 15.04 20.11
CA TRP A 382 7.90 15.86 19.10
C TRP A 382 8.18 17.35 19.25
N TYR A 383 8.24 17.86 20.47
CA TYR A 383 8.62 19.25 20.73
C TYR A 383 10.03 19.61 20.22
N GLN A 384 10.91 18.63 19.98
CA GLN A 384 12.23 18.86 19.39
C GLN A 384 12.21 18.97 17.86
N MET A 385 11.07 18.69 17.21
CA MET A 385 10.94 18.72 15.76
C MET A 385 9.84 19.70 15.29
N PRO A 386 9.95 21.01 15.60
CA PRO A 386 8.92 21.99 15.27
C PRO A 386 8.73 22.21 13.76
N HIS A 387 9.65 21.71 12.93
CA HIS A 387 9.68 21.85 11.47
C HIS A 387 8.94 20.74 10.71
N VAL A 388 8.39 19.74 11.42
CA VAL A 388 7.65 18.64 10.77
C VAL A 388 6.44 19.20 10.05
N THR A 389 6.39 18.93 8.74
CA THR A 389 5.29 19.31 7.84
C THR A 389 4.48 18.10 7.40
N HIS A 390 5.11 16.92 7.39
CA HIS A 390 4.48 15.63 7.08
C HIS A 390 4.69 14.64 8.23
N LEU A 391 3.60 14.05 8.71
CA LEU A 391 3.62 13.07 9.79
C LEU A 391 2.83 11.83 9.41
N VAL A 392 3.47 10.67 9.50
CA VAL A 392 2.83 9.36 9.38
C VAL A 392 2.82 8.69 10.75
N VAL A 393 1.64 8.28 11.22
CA VAL A 393 1.45 7.67 12.55
C VAL A 393 0.47 6.51 12.50
N PRO A 394 0.60 5.51 13.40
CA PRO A 394 -0.37 4.43 13.49
C PRO A 394 -1.70 4.97 14.01
N ALA A 395 -2.82 4.32 13.68
CA ALA A 395 -4.16 4.68 14.19
C ALA A 395 -4.39 4.38 15.71
N GLY A 396 -3.38 4.55 16.57
CA GLY A 396 -3.41 4.24 18.01
C GLY A 396 -4.03 5.33 18.90
N GLN A 397 -4.57 4.96 20.06
CA GLN A 397 -5.44 5.84 20.89
C GLN A 397 -4.70 7.01 21.55
N GLU A 398 -3.46 6.80 21.97
CA GLU A 398 -2.74 7.75 22.84
C GLU A 398 -1.90 8.77 22.09
N ILE A 399 -1.63 8.55 20.80
CA ILE A 399 -0.87 9.50 19.98
C ILE A 399 -1.66 10.79 19.71
N TRP A 400 -2.97 10.80 19.96
CA TRP A 400 -3.85 11.96 19.71
C TRP A 400 -3.84 12.97 20.84
N VAL A 401 -3.47 12.57 22.06
CA VAL A 401 -3.45 13.47 23.23
C VAL A 401 -2.61 14.73 22.98
N PRO A 402 -1.37 14.65 22.45
CA PRO A 402 -0.57 15.84 22.20
C PRO A 402 -1.11 16.75 21.09
N PHE A 403 -1.99 16.25 20.21
CA PHE A 403 -2.64 17.06 19.18
C PHE A 403 -3.87 17.83 19.68
N GLN A 404 -4.35 17.52 20.89
CA GLN A 404 -5.44 18.28 21.52
C GLN A 404 -4.95 19.67 21.94
N GLU A 405 -3.69 19.78 22.37
CA GLU A 405 -3.07 21.04 22.75
C GLU A 405 -2.86 21.97 21.54
N CYS A 406 -3.10 23.27 21.74
CA CYS A 406 -2.81 24.26 20.72
C CYS A 406 -2.26 25.58 21.21
N THR A 407 -1.56 26.21 20.26
CA THR A 407 -1.17 27.60 20.32
C THR A 407 -2.38 28.52 20.15
N PRO A 408 -2.29 29.79 20.61
CA PRO A 408 -3.38 30.77 20.50
C PRO A 408 -3.86 31.04 19.07
N ASP A 409 -3.01 30.82 18.06
CA ASP A 409 -3.37 30.96 16.63
C ASP A 409 -4.05 29.70 16.05
N GLY A 410 -4.24 28.66 16.86
CA GLY A 410 -4.98 27.45 16.50
C GLY A 410 -4.14 26.33 15.87
N ARG A 411 -2.80 26.48 15.84
CA ARG A 411 -1.88 25.43 15.37
C ARG A 411 -1.67 24.36 16.45
N PHE A 412 -1.11 23.22 16.05
CA PHE A 412 -0.70 22.18 16.99
C PHE A 412 0.47 22.68 17.85
N SER A 413 0.42 22.45 19.16
CA SER A 413 1.54 22.81 20.06
C SER A 413 2.80 22.02 19.71
N VAL A 414 2.67 20.72 19.43
CA VAL A 414 3.79 19.82 19.13
C VAL A 414 4.37 19.99 17.72
N PHE A 415 3.52 20.27 16.72
CA PHE A 415 3.93 20.41 15.32
C PHE A 415 3.28 21.64 14.67
N PRO A 416 3.78 22.85 14.96
CA PRO A 416 3.16 24.09 14.48
C PRO A 416 3.22 24.27 12.96
N GLN A 417 4.00 23.45 12.24
CA GLN A 417 4.13 23.49 10.78
C GLN A 417 3.46 22.29 10.08
N LEU A 418 2.77 21.42 10.82
CA LEU A 418 2.16 20.21 10.26
C LEU A 418 1.09 20.57 9.23
N GLN A 419 1.27 20.09 8.01
CA GLN A 419 0.37 20.32 6.87
C GLN A 419 -0.24 19.03 6.32
N HIS A 420 0.46 17.90 6.46
CA HIS A 420 0.03 16.60 5.96
C HIS A 420 0.14 15.57 7.09
N LEU A 421 -0.99 14.94 7.41
CA LEU A 421 -1.09 13.85 8.36
C LEU A 421 -1.50 12.59 7.62
N GLU A 422 -0.72 11.52 7.74
CA GLU A 422 -1.05 10.19 7.25
C GLU A 422 -1.28 9.26 8.44
N ILE A 423 -2.36 8.50 8.36
CA ILE A 423 -2.81 7.60 9.41
C ILE A 423 -2.78 6.21 8.82
N ASP A 424 -1.80 5.44 9.28
CA ASP A 424 -1.56 4.09 8.80
C ASP A 424 -2.14 3.05 9.76
N ASP A 425 -2.81 2.05 9.21
CA ASP A 425 -3.34 0.89 9.94
C ASP A 425 -2.97 -0.38 9.17
N ASN A 426 -1.68 -0.48 8.82
CA ASN A 426 -1.09 -1.55 8.00
C ASN A 426 -1.22 -2.98 8.57
N LYS A 427 -1.99 -3.22 9.63
CA LYS A 427 -2.04 -4.53 10.30
C LYS A 427 -3.47 -5.03 10.43
N GLU A 428 -3.84 -5.87 9.46
CA GLU A 428 -5.11 -6.62 9.29
C GLU A 428 -5.62 -7.39 10.52
N ILE A 429 -4.85 -7.48 11.62
CA ILE A 429 -5.12 -8.41 12.72
C ILE A 429 -5.99 -7.79 13.82
N ARG A 430 -6.20 -6.47 13.85
CA ARG A 430 -7.01 -5.84 14.90
C ARG A 430 -8.09 -4.97 14.31
N THR A 431 -9.33 -5.21 14.75
CA THR A 431 -10.44 -4.30 14.51
C THR A 431 -10.02 -2.91 14.99
N PRO A 432 -10.00 -1.88 14.13
CA PRO A 432 -9.60 -0.54 14.53
C PRO A 432 -10.49 -0.11 15.69
N CYS A 433 -9.86 0.41 16.75
CA CYS A 433 -10.64 0.82 17.90
C CYS A 433 -11.38 2.12 17.56
N PHE A 434 -12.70 2.02 17.29
CA PHE A 434 -13.55 3.13 16.85
C PHE A 434 -13.48 4.40 17.72
N ARG A 435 -13.14 4.25 19.01
CA ARG A 435 -12.89 5.38 19.91
C ARG A 435 -11.71 6.23 19.43
N VAL A 436 -10.63 5.60 18.98
CA VAL A 436 -9.43 6.27 18.46
C VAL A 436 -9.76 7.16 17.28
N VAL A 437 -10.47 6.58 16.30
CA VAL A 437 -10.85 7.27 15.07
C VAL A 437 -11.77 8.45 15.38
N SER A 438 -12.58 8.36 16.43
CA SER A 438 -13.45 9.46 16.87
C SER A 438 -12.67 10.61 17.50
N ASP A 439 -11.67 10.32 18.34
CA ASP A 439 -10.78 11.33 18.93
C ASP A 439 -9.91 12.00 17.86
N MET A 440 -9.38 11.20 16.94
CA MET A 440 -8.70 11.66 15.73
C MET A 440 -9.58 12.62 14.92
N MET A 441 -10.83 12.22 14.61
CA MET A 441 -11.77 13.07 13.88
C MET A 441 -12.05 14.38 14.62
N ARG A 442 -12.15 14.35 15.96
CA ARG A 442 -12.33 15.57 16.77
C ARG A 442 -11.16 16.52 16.60
N VAL A 443 -9.93 16.02 16.65
CA VAL A 443 -8.71 16.80 16.42
C VAL A 443 -8.70 17.39 14.99
N ILE A 444 -8.96 16.58 13.96
CA ILE A 444 -8.97 17.03 12.56
C ILE A 444 -10.01 18.14 12.33
N LEU A 445 -11.23 17.95 12.84
CA LEU A 445 -12.33 18.92 12.69
C LEU A 445 -11.99 20.28 13.30
N MET A 446 -11.25 20.31 14.41
CA MET A 446 -10.78 21.56 15.02
C MET A 446 -9.71 22.28 14.19
N ARG A 447 -9.02 21.58 13.27
CA ARG A 447 -7.73 22.03 12.68
C ARG A 447 -7.75 22.22 11.16
N CYS A 448 -8.69 21.58 10.47
CA CYS A 448 -8.90 21.74 9.02
C CYS A 448 -9.53 23.08 8.62
N GLY A 449 -9.81 23.98 9.58
CA GLY A 449 -10.42 25.27 9.29
C GLY A 449 -11.83 25.16 8.71
N ALA A 450 -12.56 24.08 8.97
CA ALA A 450 -13.98 23.96 8.64
C ALA A 450 -14.84 24.55 9.77
N ARG A 451 -16.00 25.12 9.42
CA ARG A 451 -17.06 25.46 10.37
C ARG A 451 -18.27 24.58 10.10
N LYS A 452 -18.80 23.97 11.15
CA LYS A 452 -20.06 23.23 11.10
C LYS A 452 -21.21 24.22 10.84
N VAL A 453 -22.03 23.95 9.83
CA VAL A 453 -23.20 24.77 9.48
C VAL A 453 -24.41 23.86 9.49
N ARG A 454 -25.51 24.30 10.11
CA ARG A 454 -26.80 23.61 10.00
C ARG A 454 -27.68 24.40 9.03
N VAL A 455 -28.13 23.75 7.95
CA VAL A 455 -29.07 24.33 7.00
C VAL A 455 -30.28 23.41 6.90
N LYS A 456 -31.45 23.90 7.33
CA LYS A 456 -32.74 23.18 7.24
C LYS A 456 -32.70 21.75 7.84
N GLY A 457 -32.04 21.59 8.99
CA GLY A 457 -31.91 20.28 9.68
C GLY A 457 -30.77 19.40 9.16
N CYS A 458 -30.16 19.71 8.02
CA CYS A 458 -28.97 19.03 7.54
C CYS A 458 -27.71 19.68 8.12
N THR A 459 -26.79 18.86 8.63
CA THR A 459 -25.46 19.32 9.07
C THR A 459 -24.49 19.24 7.89
N GLY A 460 -23.85 20.36 7.55
CA GLY A 460 -22.80 20.45 6.54
C GLY A 460 -21.58 21.22 7.06
N TYR A 461 -20.60 21.41 6.17
CA TYR A 461 -19.35 22.11 6.48
C TYR A 461 -19.12 23.26 5.50
N ARG A 462 -18.56 24.36 6.00
CA ARG A 462 -18.11 25.49 5.18
C ARG A 462 -16.67 25.84 5.53
N LYS A 463 -15.86 26.11 4.52
CA LYS A 463 -14.49 26.62 4.68
C LYS A 463 -14.48 27.92 5.48
N SER A 464 -13.68 27.97 6.55
CA SER A 464 -13.43 29.18 7.34
C SER A 464 -12.61 30.17 6.52
N LYS A 465 -12.70 31.46 6.89
CA LYS A 465 -11.79 32.50 6.35
C LYS A 465 -10.36 32.38 6.88
N LYS A 466 -10.17 31.68 8.01
CA LYS A 466 -8.83 31.42 8.56
C LYS A 466 -8.15 30.34 7.70
N PRO A 467 -6.86 30.48 7.37
CA PRO A 467 -6.15 29.46 6.63
C PRO A 467 -6.16 28.13 7.41
N PRO A 468 -6.38 26.99 6.75
CA PRO A 468 -6.33 25.70 7.41
C PRO A 468 -4.90 25.42 7.89
N VAL A 469 -4.77 24.87 9.10
CA VAL A 469 -3.48 24.43 9.63
C VAL A 469 -3.09 23.11 8.97
N LEU A 470 -4.02 22.14 9.01
CA LEU A 470 -3.89 20.87 8.31
C LEU A 470 -4.49 20.97 6.90
N ARG A 471 -3.70 20.66 5.87
CA ARG A 471 -4.10 20.76 4.46
C ARG A 471 -4.48 19.43 3.85
N ARG A 472 -3.78 18.36 4.22
CA ARG A 472 -3.97 17.01 3.69
C ARG A 472 -4.06 15.98 4.79
N LEU A 473 -4.97 15.03 4.60
CA LEU A 473 -5.18 13.90 5.48
C LEU A 473 -5.29 12.62 4.65
N ASP A 474 -4.35 11.71 4.85
CA ASP A 474 -4.38 10.39 4.22
C ASP A 474 -4.74 9.36 5.29
N ILE A 475 -5.74 8.51 5.01
CA ILE A 475 -6.22 7.51 5.97
C ILE A 475 -6.22 6.14 5.31
N ARG A 476 -5.50 5.21 5.92
CA ARG A 476 -5.41 3.80 5.53
C ARG A 476 -6.03 2.86 6.56
N CYS A 477 -7.10 3.28 7.22
CA CYS A 477 -7.81 2.49 8.23
C CYS A 477 -9.30 2.37 7.91
N VAL A 478 -9.97 1.40 8.55
CA VAL A 478 -11.42 1.22 8.36
C VAL A 478 -12.17 2.36 9.04
N LEU A 479 -12.95 3.08 8.24
CA LEU A 479 -13.82 4.17 8.70
C LEU A 479 -15.26 3.70 8.80
N THR A 480 -15.99 4.18 9.82
CA THR A 480 -17.45 4.07 9.82
C THR A 480 -18.04 4.89 8.67
N SER A 481 -19.24 4.52 8.21
CA SER A 481 -19.97 5.29 7.19
C SER A 481 -20.12 6.77 7.56
N LEU A 482 -20.30 7.09 8.85
CA LEU A 482 -20.42 8.47 9.33
C LEU A 482 -19.09 9.23 9.24
N GLN A 483 -17.98 8.60 9.64
CA GLN A 483 -16.65 9.21 9.55
C GLN A 483 -16.26 9.46 8.08
N HIS A 484 -16.48 8.47 7.21
CA HIS A 484 -16.23 8.60 5.78
C HIS A 484 -17.03 9.75 5.14
N ARG A 485 -18.34 9.83 5.41
CA ARG A 485 -19.19 10.95 4.94
C ARG A 485 -18.71 12.31 5.47
N THR A 486 -18.27 12.35 6.72
CA THR A 486 -17.76 13.59 7.33
C THR A 486 -16.50 14.05 6.62
N LEU A 487 -15.57 13.15 6.36
CA LEU A 487 -14.32 13.45 5.67
C LEU A 487 -14.53 13.88 4.22
N LEU A 488 -15.41 13.20 3.47
CA LEU A 488 -15.80 13.63 2.13
C LEU A 488 -16.38 15.05 2.14
N ALA A 489 -17.27 15.37 3.09
CA ALA A 489 -17.83 16.71 3.21
C ALA A 489 -16.76 17.79 3.51
N LEU A 490 -15.69 17.46 4.25
CA LEU A 490 -14.54 18.36 4.46
C LEU A 490 -13.74 18.56 3.16
N SER A 491 -13.61 17.51 2.36
CA SER A 491 -12.95 17.57 1.06
C SER A 491 -13.73 18.36 0.03
N ASP A 492 -15.03 18.09 -0.10
CA ASP A 492 -15.92 18.78 -1.03
C ASP A 492 -16.00 20.29 -0.76
N CYS A 493 -15.93 20.71 0.50
CA CYS A 493 -15.92 22.12 0.87
C CYS A 493 -14.53 22.79 0.76
N GLY A 494 -13.49 22.04 0.35
CA GLY A 494 -12.12 22.51 0.16
C GLY A 494 -11.42 22.93 1.46
N ALA A 495 -11.88 22.40 2.60
CA ALA A 495 -11.26 22.63 3.91
C ALA A 495 -10.06 21.68 4.13
N LEU A 496 -10.13 20.46 3.58
CA LEU A 496 -9.11 19.43 3.77
C LEU A 496 -9.01 18.54 2.52
N GLU A 497 -7.82 18.34 1.96
CA GLU A 497 -7.59 17.29 0.97
C GLU A 497 -7.61 15.94 1.69
N VAL A 498 -8.53 15.04 1.32
CA VAL A 498 -8.66 13.73 1.97
C VAL A 498 -8.43 12.61 0.98
N CYS A 499 -7.49 11.73 1.29
CA CYS A 499 -7.29 10.47 0.58
C CYS A 499 -7.64 9.30 1.50
N CYS A 500 -8.74 8.60 1.20
CA CYS A 500 -9.10 7.37 1.89
C CYS A 500 -8.68 6.17 1.04
N SER A 501 -7.72 5.39 1.52
CA SER A 501 -7.36 4.11 0.90
C SER A 501 -7.94 2.99 1.77
N VAL A 502 -8.79 2.15 1.19
CA VAL A 502 -9.28 0.96 1.91
C VAL A 502 -8.19 -0.11 1.80
N PRO A 503 -7.55 -0.54 2.91
CA PRO A 503 -6.69 -1.70 2.88
C PRO A 503 -7.56 -2.92 2.61
N GLY A 504 -7.56 -3.39 1.38
CA GLY A 504 -8.32 -4.56 0.99
C GLY A 504 -7.87 -5.03 -0.37
N ASN A 505 -7.40 -6.26 -0.44
CA ASN A 505 -7.39 -6.97 -1.71
C ASN A 505 -8.82 -6.87 -2.28
N PRO A 506 -9.01 -6.34 -3.51
CA PRO A 506 -10.33 -6.38 -4.14
C PRO A 506 -10.79 -7.82 -4.04
N ALA A 507 -11.97 -8.04 -3.44
CA ALA A 507 -12.47 -9.36 -3.09
C ALA A 507 -12.11 -10.33 -4.20
N ARG A 508 -11.15 -11.24 -3.94
CA ARG A 508 -10.75 -12.23 -4.93
C ARG A 508 -12.04 -12.86 -5.37
N HIS A 509 -12.33 -12.76 -6.68
CA HIS A 509 -13.49 -13.42 -7.27
C HIS A 509 -13.53 -14.83 -6.68
N ALA A 510 -14.60 -15.10 -5.94
CA ALA A 510 -14.86 -16.42 -5.42
C ALA A 510 -14.71 -17.36 -6.63
N TYR A 511 -13.70 -18.22 -6.58
CA TYR A 511 -13.64 -19.33 -7.50
C TYR A 511 -14.97 -20.06 -7.30
N SER A 512 -15.80 -20.03 -8.35
CA SER A 512 -17.00 -20.84 -8.42
C SER A 512 -16.51 -22.28 -8.50
N ASP A 513 -16.29 -22.88 -7.34
CA ASP A 513 -16.01 -24.30 -7.25
C ASP A 513 -17.29 -25.07 -7.57
N ASP A 514 -17.08 -26.02 -8.46
CA ASP A 514 -18.01 -26.95 -9.06
C ASP A 514 -18.90 -27.69 -8.05
N ASP A 515 -20.09 -28.01 -8.55
CA ASP A 515 -21.08 -28.90 -7.98
C ASP A 515 -20.47 -30.18 -7.37
N SER A 516 -20.67 -30.36 -6.07
CA SER A 516 -20.57 -31.66 -5.42
C SER A 516 -21.72 -31.80 -4.44
N GLY A 517 -22.76 -32.50 -4.90
CA GLY A 517 -23.96 -32.76 -4.12
C GLY A 517 -23.76 -33.78 -3.01
N GLY A 518 -24.66 -33.72 -2.04
CA GLY A 518 -25.00 -34.83 -1.16
C GLY A 518 -24.52 -34.65 0.29
N SER A 519 -25.42 -34.24 1.17
CA SER A 519 -26.17 -35.20 2.02
C SER A 519 -26.91 -34.43 3.12
N VAL A 520 -28.15 -34.86 3.36
CA VAL A 520 -29.11 -34.26 4.27
C VAL A 520 -29.10 -35.06 5.58
N SER A 521 -28.82 -34.39 6.70
CA SER A 521 -29.20 -34.78 8.07
C SER A 521 -28.77 -33.60 8.95
N GLY A 522 -29.64 -32.79 9.54
CA GLY A 522 -30.83 -33.16 10.29
C GLY A 522 -30.40 -33.36 11.74
N GLU A 523 -30.44 -32.29 12.55
CA GLU A 523 -30.88 -32.32 13.95
C GLU A 523 -30.87 -30.90 14.56
N GLU A 524 -31.90 -30.69 15.36
CA GLU A 524 -32.35 -29.48 16.04
C GLU A 524 -31.57 -29.27 17.35
N ASP A 525 -31.41 -28.01 17.78
CA ASP A 525 -31.46 -27.55 19.19
C ASP A 525 -30.93 -26.10 19.27
N SER A 526 -31.78 -25.11 19.61
CA SER A 526 -32.02 -24.57 20.97
C SER A 526 -30.73 -23.93 21.57
N CYS A 527 -30.65 -22.68 22.03
CA CYS A 527 -31.56 -21.86 22.83
C CYS A 527 -31.18 -20.35 22.76
N ASP A 528 -32.07 -19.55 23.37
CA ASP A 528 -31.83 -18.35 24.17
C ASP A 528 -31.69 -16.96 23.53
N ASP A 529 -32.86 -16.31 23.53
CA ASP A 529 -33.08 -14.88 23.75
C ASP A 529 -32.23 -14.31 24.90
N SER A 530 -31.64 -13.15 24.65
CA SER A 530 -31.17 -12.25 25.72
C SER A 530 -31.40 -10.82 25.29
N ASP A 531 -32.57 -10.31 25.66
CA ASP A 531 -32.91 -8.90 25.74
C ASP A 531 -31.97 -8.20 26.71
N SER A 532 -31.17 -7.27 26.20
CA SER A 532 -30.44 -6.29 27.02
C SER A 532 -30.95 -4.89 26.68
N GLU A 533 -31.72 -4.35 27.61
CA GLU A 533 -32.19 -2.97 27.63
C GLU A 533 -30.98 -2.03 27.70
N VAL A 534 -30.84 -1.16 26.69
CA VAL A 534 -29.79 -0.14 26.66
C VAL A 534 -30.39 1.16 27.22
N GLU A 535 -29.94 1.52 28.41
CA GLU A 535 -30.31 2.75 29.11
C GLU A 535 -29.88 4.01 28.35
N ASP A 536 -30.82 4.97 28.28
CA ASP A 536 -30.65 6.33 27.79
C ASP A 536 -29.64 7.12 28.64
N CYS A 537 -28.52 7.53 28.03
CA CYS A 537 -27.62 8.54 28.60
C CYS A 537 -27.87 9.90 27.94
N SER A 538 -28.78 10.68 28.53
CA SER A 538 -28.97 12.09 28.20
C SER A 538 -27.84 12.94 28.79
N GLY A 539 -26.84 13.28 27.98
CA GLY A 539 -25.80 14.27 28.29
C GLY A 539 -26.03 15.56 27.53
N GLY A 540 -26.29 16.65 28.26
CA GLY A 540 -26.54 17.98 27.71
C GLY A 540 -25.31 18.62 27.08
N ASP A 541 -25.47 19.16 25.88
CA ASP A 541 -24.51 20.05 25.22
C ASP A 541 -25.11 21.46 25.18
N ASP A 542 -24.57 22.31 26.06
CA ASP A 542 -24.75 23.75 26.05
C ASP A 542 -23.64 24.34 25.16
N ASN A 543 -23.98 24.81 23.95
CA ASN A 543 -23.05 25.53 23.08
C ASN A 543 -23.81 26.55 22.25
N GLY A 544 -23.62 27.84 22.60
CA GLY A 544 -24.25 28.99 21.99
C GLY A 544 -24.11 29.02 20.46
N VAL A 545 -25.26 28.94 19.80
CA VAL A 545 -25.40 29.15 18.35
C VAL A 545 -25.98 30.54 18.13
N ALA A 546 -25.20 31.40 17.49
CA ALA A 546 -25.71 32.63 16.92
C ALA A 546 -26.44 32.31 15.60
N TYR A 547 -27.73 32.63 15.55
CA TYR A 547 -28.52 32.60 14.32
C TYR A 547 -28.20 33.84 13.49
N VAL A 548 -27.94 33.65 12.20
CA VAL A 548 -28.07 34.71 11.18
C VAL A 548 -29.07 34.22 10.16
#